data_AF-A0A229NXV4-F1
#
_entry.id   AF-A0A229NXV4-F1
#
_cell.length_a   1.000
_cell.length_b   1.000
_cell.length_c   1.000
_cell.angle_alpha   90.00
_cell.angle_beta   90.00
_cell.angle_gamma   90.00
#
_symmetry.space_group_name_H-M   'P 1'
#
loop_
_entity.id
_entity.type
_entity.pdbx_description
1 polymer ?
#
loop_
_entity_poly.entity_id
_entity_poly.type
_entity_poly.pdbx_seq_one_letter_code
_entity_poly.pdbx_strand_id
1 'polypeptide(L)' 'MKDSFEIKAIKKGSKEMVTVLSTIDQGIKNPFAGPINGADKHVSTSVRLPEPGIWRLMPYVDGKLIDSIVIKVT' A
#
# COMPACT_ATOMS: atom_id res chain seq x y z
N MET A 1 10.60 -17.02 -2.55
CA MET A 1 9.89 -15.85 -3.10
C MET A 1 10.45 -14.60 -2.44
N LYS A 2 10.68 -13.53 -3.20
CA LYS A 2 10.93 -12.21 -2.61
C LYS A 2 9.55 -11.59 -2.38
N ASP A 3 9.00 -11.80 -1.19
CA ASP A 3 7.74 -11.18 -0.82
C ASP A 3 7.93 -9.65 -0.83
N SER A 4 7.05 -8.95 -1.51
CA SER A 4 7.07 -7.49 -1.67
C SER A 4 5.68 -6.90 -1.41
N PHE A 5 5.67 -5.71 -0.83
CA PHE A 5 4.45 -4.95 -0.57
C PHE A 5 4.61 -3.51 -1.06
N GLU A 6 3.67 -3.06 -1.87
CA GLU A 6 3.62 -1.69 -2.36
C GLU A 6 2.21 -1.13 -2.20
N ILE A 7 2.10 0.18 -2.00
CA ILE A 7 0.83 0.89 -2.05
C ILE A 7 0.99 2.00 -3.07
N LYS A 8 0.18 1.94 -4.12
CA LYS A 8 0.02 3.04 -5.08
C LYS A 8 -1.28 3.77 -4.78
N ALA A 9 -1.32 5.07 -5.05
CA ALA A 9 -2.47 5.90 -4.76
C ALA A 9 -2.77 6.85 -5.92
N ILE A 10 -4.04 7.18 -6.09
CA ILE A 10 -4.52 8.20 -7.02
C ILE A 10 -5.57 9.07 -6.34
N LYS A 11 -5.43 10.40 -6.46
CA LYS A 11 -6.38 11.36 -5.92
C LYS A 11 -7.61 11.43 -6.83
N LYS A 12 -8.81 11.60 -6.26
CA LYS A 12 -10.04 11.83 -7.02
C LYS A 12 -9.86 13.01 -7.99
N GLY A 13 -10.11 12.76 -9.27
CA GLY A 13 -9.98 13.76 -10.35
C GLY A 13 -8.58 13.90 -10.94
N SER A 14 -7.57 13.28 -10.33
CA SER A 14 -6.21 13.22 -10.88
C SER A 14 -6.06 12.08 -11.89
N LYS A 15 -5.06 12.19 -12.77
CA LYS A 15 -4.55 11.11 -13.61
C LYS A 15 -3.17 10.61 -13.15
N GLU A 16 -2.59 11.27 -12.15
CA GLU A 16 -1.27 10.95 -11.62
C GLU A 16 -1.37 9.92 -10.52
N MET A 17 -0.60 8.85 -10.68
CA MET A 17 -0.45 7.81 -9.68
C MET A 17 0.85 8.03 -8.92
N VAL A 18 0.78 7.92 -7.60
CA VAL A 18 1.94 8.04 -6.72
C VAL A 18 2.17 6.74 -5.98
N THR A 19 3.43 6.30 -5.87
CA THR A 19 3.80 5.22 -4.96
C THR A 19 4.00 5.83 -3.58
N VAL A 20 3.17 5.44 -2.62
CA VAL A 20 3.18 6.00 -1.25
C VAL A 20 3.89 5.09 -0.25
N LEU A 21 4.10 3.83 -0.63
CA LEU A 21 4.91 2.86 0.08
C LEU A 21 5.46 1.83 -0.91
N SER A 22 6.74 1.49 -0.78
CA SER A 22 7.37 0.40 -1.53
C SER A 22 8.44 -0.25 -0.66
N THR A 23 8.24 -1.52 -0.30
CA THR A 23 9.25 -2.27 0.45
C THR A 23 10.48 -2.58 -0.39
N ILE A 24 10.33 -2.61 -1.71
CA ILE A 24 11.42 -2.80 -2.67
C ILE A 24 12.35 -1.59 -2.63
N ASP A 25 11.79 -0.37 -2.74
CA ASP A 25 12.57 0.87 -2.73
C ASP A 25 13.23 1.12 -1.37
N GLN A 26 12.58 0.66 -0.30
CA GLN A 26 13.11 0.70 1.07
C GLN A 26 14.13 -0.41 1.37
N GLY A 27 14.35 -1.36 0.46
CA GLY A 27 15.27 -2.49 0.67
C GLY A 27 14.81 -3.49 1.73
N ILE A 28 13.54 -3.46 2.14
CA ILE A 28 12.96 -4.35 3.15
C ILE A 28 12.76 -5.74 2.53
N LYS A 29 13.38 -6.75 3.14
CA LYS A 29 13.20 -8.16 2.77
C LYS A 29 12.16 -8.79 3.69
N ASN A 30 11.26 -9.59 3.14
CA ASN A 30 10.19 -10.30 3.87
C ASN A 30 9.33 -9.34 4.71
N PRO A 31 8.59 -8.41 4.09
CA PRO A 31 7.84 -7.37 4.80
C PRO A 31 6.65 -7.90 5.62
N PHE A 32 6.24 -9.15 5.39
CA PHE A 32 5.11 -9.76 6.08
C PHE A 32 5.54 -10.53 7.33
N ALA A 33 4.87 -10.26 8.43
CA ALA A 33 4.89 -11.06 9.64
C ALA A 33 3.89 -12.23 9.55
N GLY A 34 3.87 -13.05 10.61
CA GLY A 34 3.02 -14.25 10.70
C GLY A 34 1.52 -13.94 10.92
N PRO A 35 0.75 -14.96 11.32
CA PRO A 35 -0.70 -14.84 11.48
C PRO A 35 -1.11 -13.84 12.56
N ILE A 36 -2.20 -13.09 12.31
CA ILE A 36 -2.83 -12.19 13.31
C ILE A 36 -4.33 -12.06 13.02
N ASN A 37 -5.18 -12.12 14.05
CA ASN A 37 -6.64 -11.87 13.94
C ASN A 37 -7.35 -12.61 12.79
N GLY A 38 -6.96 -13.85 12.50
CA GLY A 38 -7.55 -14.67 11.43
C GLY A 38 -6.96 -14.46 10.03
N ALA A 39 -5.95 -13.60 9.88
CA ALA A 39 -5.15 -13.49 8.65
C ALA A 39 -3.92 -14.41 8.73
N ASP A 40 -3.52 -15.01 7.60
CA ASP A 40 -2.34 -15.87 7.51
C ASP A 40 -1.02 -15.10 7.65
N LYS A 41 -1.00 -13.86 7.16
CA LYS A 41 0.12 -12.92 7.20
C LYS A 41 -0.38 -11.49 7.40
N HIS A 42 0.45 -10.62 7.95
CA HIS A 42 0.15 -9.20 8.05
C HIS A 42 1.39 -8.32 7.88
N VAL A 43 1.17 -7.05 7.62
CA VAL A 43 2.21 -6.02 7.60
C VAL A 43 1.65 -4.75 8.23
N SER A 44 2.40 -4.16 9.16
CA SER A 44 2.07 -2.87 9.75
C SER A 44 2.81 -1.77 9.00
N THR A 45 2.08 -0.80 8.46
CA THR A 45 2.66 0.28 7.66
C THR A 45 2.15 1.65 8.08
N SER A 46 3.02 2.66 7.95
CA SER A 46 2.66 4.07 8.05
C SER A 46 2.84 4.73 6.69
N VAL A 47 1.83 5.44 6.22
CA VAL A 47 1.81 6.08 4.90
C VAL A 47 1.52 7.57 5.06
N ARG A 48 2.21 8.41 4.28
CA ARG A 48 1.89 9.84 4.14
C ARG A 48 1.35 10.11 2.75
N LEU A 49 0.21 10.78 2.67
CA LEU A 49 -0.34 11.26 1.42
C LEU A 49 0.09 12.71 1.17
N PRO A 50 0.33 13.13 -0.08
CA PRO A 50 0.90 14.44 -0.37
C PRO A 50 0.03 15.62 0.07
N GLU A 51 -1.29 15.46 0.04
CA GLU A 51 -2.24 16.53 0.31
C GLU A 51 -3.63 15.98 0.74
N PRO A 52 -4.44 16.80 1.44
CA PRO A 52 -5.83 16.46 1.78
C PRO A 52 -6.68 16.15 0.55
N GLY A 53 -7.67 15.26 0.72
CA GLY A 53 -8.59 14.89 -0.34
C GLY A 53 -9.06 13.45 -0.27
N ILE A 54 -9.81 13.04 -1.29
CA ILE A 54 -10.26 11.65 -1.46
C ILE A 54 -9.23 10.91 -2.29
N TRP A 55 -8.71 9.82 -1.75
CA TRP A 55 -7.67 8.99 -2.36
C TRP A 55 -8.15 7.56 -2.51
N ARG A 56 -7.82 6.95 -3.65
CA ARG A 56 -7.91 5.50 -3.84
C ARG A 56 -6.53 4.91 -3.60
N LEU A 57 -6.39 4.05 -2.60
CA LEU A 57 -5.23 3.25 -2.31
C LEU A 57 -5.37 1.88 -3.00
N MET A 58 -4.27 1.40 -3.57
CA MET A 58 -4.17 0.16 -4.33
C MET A 58 -2.96 -0.62 -3.79
N PRO A 59 -3.15 -1.51 -2.81
CA PRO A 59 -2.09 -2.39 -2.32
C PRO A 59 -1.74 -3.46 -3.35
N TYR A 60 -0.45 -3.70 -3.52
CA TYR A 60 0.11 -4.75 -4.36
C TYR A 60 0.95 -5.69 -3.50
N VAL A 61 0.78 -6.99 -3.73
CA VAL A 61 1.66 -8.04 -3.19
C VAL A 61 2.29 -8.75 -4.38
N ASP A 62 3.63 -8.76 -4.43
CA ASP A 62 4.39 -9.35 -5.54
C ASP A 62 3.92 -8.86 -6.93
N GLY A 63 3.69 -7.54 -7.02
CA GLY A 63 3.23 -6.87 -8.24
C GLY A 63 1.76 -7.11 -8.60
N LYS A 64 0.99 -7.88 -7.81
CA LYS A 64 -0.43 -8.14 -8.04
C LYS A 64 -1.30 -7.23 -7.18
N LEU A 65 -2.25 -6.53 -7.82
CA LEU A 65 -3.25 -5.73 -7.12
C LEU A 65 -4.12 -6.66 -6.27
N ILE A 66 -4.22 -6.36 -4.97
CA ILE A 66 -5.00 -7.17 -4.04
C ILE A 66 -6.38 -6.56 -3.78
N ASP A 67 -6.46 -5.23 -3.67
CA ASP A 67 -7.71 -4.54 -3.34
C ASP A 67 -7.70 -3.07 -3.81
N SER A 68 -8.81 -2.37 -3.64
CA SER A 68 -8.96 -0.94 -3.86
C SER A 68 -9.74 -0.28 -2.72
N ILE A 69 -9.06 0.57 -1.95
CA ILE A 69 -9.62 1.20 -0.75
C ILE A 69 -9.74 2.70 -0.98
N VAL A 70 -10.92 3.28 -0.74
CA VAL A 70 -11.13 4.73 -0.86
C VAL A 70 -11.17 5.36 0.54
N ILE A 71 -10.32 6.37 0.76
CA ILE A 71 -10.24 7.11 2.02
C ILE A 71 -10.37 8.61 1.79
N LYS A 72 -10.77 9.33 2.84
CA LYS A 72 -10.72 10.79 2.92
C LYS A 72 -9.63 11.22 3.88
N VAL A 73 -8.66 12.00 3.39
CA VAL A 73 -7.64 12.68 4.19
C VAL A 73 -8.07 14.12 4.40
N THR A 74 -7.97 14.60 5.63
CA THR A 74 -8.34 15.96 6.06
C THR A 74 -7.13 16.73 6.52
#